data_AF-A0A258ENK4-F1
#
_entry.id   AF-A0A258ENK4-F1
#
_cell.length_a   1.000
_cell.length_b   1.000
_cell.length_c   1.000
_cell.angle_alpha   90.00
_cell.angle_beta   90.00
_cell.angle_gamma   90.00
#
_symmetry.space_group_name_H-M   'P 1'
#
loop_
_entity.id
_entity.type
_entity.pdbx_description
1 polymer ?
#
loop_
_entity_poly.entity_id
_entity_poly.type
_entity_poly.pdbx_seq_one_letter_code
_entity_poly.pdbx_strand_id
1 'polypeptide(L)'
;MQNGTFGPARSFRRAGKAFAAPVIVAATLSLWAVLPSVAEAHAFTAALLVVGEDREARLADAVRGFLLAADERDGHAGETSDGHLGGVDVNVLPLPQEAAGSVTGLSGAPDPTPDIVVVLGDARSPDALAAVDPAASVIMVPGDLPDGWDGQGATEGFVGRYLRAYGTAPGEAAALGYHAARRIDAAVRPLDGVAPRADLEAALGRTEAGFQW
;
A
#
# COMPACT_ATOMS: atom_id res chain seq x y z
N MET A 1 33.99 10.21 -100.98
CA MET A 1 33.04 10.76 -101.96
C MET A 1 31.74 11.07 -101.21
N GLN A 2 31.47 12.35 -100.96
CA GLN A 2 30.29 13.11 -101.49
C GLN A 2 28.94 12.47 -101.11
N ASN A 3 27.90 13.15 -100.63
CA ASN A 3 27.58 14.56 -100.43
C ASN A 3 26.28 14.64 -99.61
N GLY A 4 26.02 15.80 -99.01
CA GLY A 4 24.66 16.36 -98.86
C GLY A 4 23.97 16.20 -97.50
N THR A 5 23.16 17.13 -96.97
CA THR A 5 22.84 18.57 -97.19
C THR A 5 21.64 18.87 -96.26
N PHE A 6 21.57 20.07 -95.64
CA PHE A 6 20.40 20.82 -95.11
C PHE A 6 19.38 20.09 -94.19
N GLY A 7 18.84 20.61 -93.08
CA GLY A 7 18.54 21.95 -92.58
C GLY A 7 17.58 21.79 -91.35
N PRO A 8 17.14 22.87 -90.68
CA PRO A 8 17.01 22.89 -89.21
C PRO A 8 15.56 22.86 -88.67
N ALA A 9 15.39 22.54 -87.38
CA ALA A 9 14.19 22.88 -86.61
C ALA A 9 14.54 23.24 -85.16
N ARG A 10 14.31 24.52 -84.80
CA ARG A 10 14.31 25.06 -83.44
C ARG A 10 13.09 24.55 -82.70
N SER A 11 13.21 24.26 -81.39
CA SER A 11 12.06 24.32 -80.49
C SER A 11 12.46 24.25 -79.01
N PHE A 12 12.16 25.35 -78.33
CA PHE A 12 11.79 25.53 -76.91
C PHE A 12 12.82 25.34 -75.78
N ARG A 13 13.27 26.51 -75.28
CA ARG A 13 13.65 26.74 -73.89
C ARG A 13 12.46 26.49 -72.97
N ARG A 14 12.69 25.86 -71.81
CA ARG A 14 11.99 26.20 -70.57
C ARG A 14 12.92 26.02 -69.37
N ALA A 15 13.08 27.12 -68.65
CA ALA A 15 13.80 27.23 -67.40
C ALA A 15 13.06 26.47 -66.29
N GLY A 16 13.76 25.55 -65.61
CA GLY A 16 13.32 24.94 -64.37
C GLY A 16 13.91 25.70 -63.19
N LYS A 17 13.03 26.32 -62.40
CA LYS A 17 13.35 27.04 -61.17
C LYS A 17 13.81 26.05 -60.08
N ALA A 18 14.90 26.37 -59.39
CA ALA A 18 15.31 25.67 -58.18
C ALA A 18 14.29 25.95 -57.06
N PHE A 19 13.66 24.90 -56.53
CA PHE A 19 12.87 24.97 -55.31
C PHE A 19 13.77 24.59 -54.13
N ALA A 20 14.03 25.55 -53.26
CA ALA A 20 14.61 25.31 -51.94
C ALA A 20 13.55 24.63 -51.06
N ALA A 21 13.90 23.47 -50.49
CA ALA A 21 13.06 22.78 -49.52
C ALA A 21 13.12 23.49 -48.15
N PRO A 22 12.01 23.70 -47.44
CA PRO A 22 12.05 24.18 -46.06
C PRO A 22 12.36 23.00 -45.13
N VAL A 23 13.40 23.16 -44.32
CA VAL A 23 13.68 22.27 -43.18
C VAL A 23 12.65 22.60 -42.10
N ILE A 24 11.64 21.74 -41.94
CA ILE A 24 10.72 21.79 -40.80
C ILE A 24 11.44 21.10 -39.64
N VAL A 25 11.90 21.89 -38.66
CA VAL A 25 12.38 21.36 -37.38
C VAL A 25 11.14 21.00 -36.55
N ALA A 26 10.85 19.70 -36.45
CA ALA A 26 9.83 19.18 -35.55
C ALA A 26 10.37 19.26 -34.11
N ALA A 27 9.83 20.17 -33.30
CA ALA A 27 10.06 20.19 -31.87
C ALA A 27 9.26 19.06 -31.21
N THR A 28 9.91 17.94 -30.91
CA THR A 28 9.35 16.88 -30.06
C THR A 28 9.35 17.35 -28.61
N LEU A 29 8.18 17.72 -28.08
CA LEU A 29 7.97 17.83 -26.63
C LEU A 29 7.98 16.42 -26.04
N SER A 30 9.06 16.06 -25.35
CA SER A 30 9.10 14.86 -24.50
C SER A 30 8.35 15.16 -23.21
N LEU A 31 7.05 14.82 -23.17
CA LEU A 31 6.26 14.84 -21.96
C LEU A 31 6.72 13.68 -21.06
N TRP A 32 7.56 13.97 -20.07
CA TRP A 32 7.87 13.02 -19.00
C TRP A 32 6.64 12.89 -18.11
N ALA A 33 5.72 12.00 -18.47
CA ALA A 33 4.72 11.52 -17.52
C ALA A 33 5.49 10.67 -16.49
N VAL A 34 5.58 11.16 -15.26
CA VAL A 34 5.94 10.33 -14.11
C VAL A 34 4.75 9.39 -13.92
N LEU A 35 4.83 8.20 -14.49
CA LEU A 35 3.92 7.12 -14.12
C LEU A 35 4.33 6.66 -12.71
N PRO A 36 3.40 6.55 -11.75
CA PRO A 36 3.73 5.88 -10.50
C PRO A 36 4.24 4.48 -10.85
N SER A 37 5.36 4.08 -10.23
CA SER A 37 5.92 2.76 -10.46
C SER A 37 4.87 1.70 -10.12
N VAL A 38 4.80 0.62 -10.89
CA VAL A 38 3.86 -0.50 -10.65
C VAL A 38 3.97 -1.08 -9.22
N ALA A 39 5.09 -0.83 -8.54
CA ALA A 39 5.28 -1.12 -7.11
C ALA A 39 4.27 -0.40 -6.19
N GLU A 40 3.81 0.81 -6.53
CA GLU A 40 2.76 1.50 -5.75
C GLU A 40 1.35 0.91 -5.97
N ALA A 41 1.14 0.15 -7.05
CA ALA A 41 -0.17 -0.47 -7.30
C ALA A 41 -0.42 -1.74 -6.47
N HIS A 42 0.63 -2.29 -5.84
CA HIS A 42 0.57 -3.52 -5.04
C HIS A 42 0.88 -3.28 -3.56
N ALA A 43 0.78 -2.04 -3.09
CA ALA A 43 0.92 -1.69 -1.69
C ALA A 43 -0.29 -0.90 -1.20
N PHE A 44 -0.59 -0.99 0.09
CA PHE A 44 -1.54 -0.12 0.76
C PHE A 44 -1.01 0.33 2.12
N THR A 45 -1.57 1.41 2.66
CA THR A 45 -1.22 1.88 4.00
C THR A 45 -2.29 1.51 5.01
N ALA A 46 -1.88 0.82 6.07
CA ALA A 46 -2.70 0.53 7.24
C ALA A 46 -2.26 1.39 8.42
N ALA A 47 -3.11 2.32 8.85
CA ALA A 47 -2.85 3.06 10.08
C ALA A 47 -3.35 2.29 11.31
N LEU A 48 -2.53 2.26 12.36
CA LEU A 48 -2.94 1.76 13.68
C LEU A 48 -3.11 2.97 14.58
N LEU A 49 -4.36 3.32 14.87
CA LEU A 49 -4.73 4.44 15.71
C LEU A 49 -5.07 3.95 17.12
N VAL A 50 -4.22 4.26 18.10
CA VAL A 50 -4.48 3.96 19.51
C VAL A 50 -5.13 5.14 20.21
N VAL A 51 -6.23 4.86 20.90
CA VAL A 51 -7.04 5.82 21.65
C VAL A 51 -7.06 5.45 23.13
N GLY A 52 -7.09 6.48 23.99
CA GLY A 52 -7.16 6.35 25.44
C GLY A 52 -5.81 6.52 26.12
N GLU A 53 -5.63 5.88 27.28
CA GLU A 53 -4.41 5.95 28.07
C GLU A 53 -3.31 5.01 27.56
N ASP A 54 -2.07 5.23 28.03
CA ASP A 54 -0.88 4.41 27.72
C ASP A 54 -0.59 4.26 26.21
N ARG A 55 -0.91 5.30 25.43
CA ARG A 55 -0.90 5.28 23.95
C ARG A 55 0.43 4.80 23.37
N GLU A 56 1.56 5.26 23.92
CA GLU A 56 2.88 4.90 23.41
C GLU A 56 3.17 3.40 23.54
N ALA A 57 2.99 2.83 24.73
CA ALA A 57 3.22 1.41 24.98
C ALA A 57 2.23 0.53 24.20
N ARG A 58 0.95 0.91 24.19
CA ARG A 58 -0.10 0.18 23.47
C ARG A 58 0.10 0.23 21.96
N LEU A 59 0.54 1.36 21.41
CA LEU A 59 0.83 1.50 19.98
C LEU A 59 2.03 0.63 19.58
N ALA A 60 3.11 0.65 20.37
CA ALA A 60 4.26 -0.22 20.12
C ALA A 60 3.88 -1.72 20.16
N ASP A 61 3.06 -2.14 21.14
CA ASP A 61 2.56 -3.51 21.21
C ASP A 61 1.65 -3.86 20.04
N ALA A 62 0.71 -2.98 19.69
CA ALA A 62 -0.21 -3.20 18.58
C ALA A 62 0.53 -3.33 17.25
N VAL A 63 1.53 -2.48 17.00
CA VAL A 63 2.37 -2.56 15.80
C VAL A 63 3.14 -3.89 15.80
N ARG A 64 3.76 -4.30 16.91
CA ARG A 64 4.43 -5.63 17.00
C ARG A 64 3.46 -6.78 16.67
N GLY A 65 2.25 -6.73 17.21
CA GLY A 65 1.22 -7.72 16.90
C GLY A 65 0.87 -7.75 15.42
N PHE A 66 0.69 -6.58 14.81
CA PHE A 66 0.37 -6.43 13.40
C PHE A 66 1.48 -6.97 12.50
N LEU A 67 2.74 -6.58 12.75
CA LEU A 67 3.92 -7.03 12.01
C LEU A 67 4.08 -8.54 12.09
N LEU A 68 3.89 -9.14 13.26
CA LEU A 68 3.95 -10.60 13.41
C LEU A 68 2.97 -11.31 12.47
N ALA A 69 1.75 -10.79 12.32
CA ALA A 69 0.76 -11.37 11.42
C ALA A 69 1.12 -11.18 9.94
N ALA A 70 1.72 -10.04 9.58
CA ALA A 70 2.17 -9.73 8.22
C ALA A 70 3.39 -10.58 7.82
N ASP A 71 4.34 -10.78 8.73
CA ASP A 71 5.55 -11.58 8.52
C ASP A 71 5.25 -13.09 8.36
N GLU A 72 4.26 -13.60 9.09
CA GLU A 72 3.94 -15.04 9.13
C GLU A 72 3.57 -15.66 7.79
N ARG A 73 3.27 -14.86 6.76
CA ARG A 73 2.77 -15.36 5.48
C ARG A 73 3.69 -15.16 4.29
N ASP A 74 4.60 -14.19 4.30
CA ASP A 74 5.41 -13.88 3.10
C ASP A 74 6.80 -13.27 3.37
N GLY A 75 7.25 -13.17 4.63
CA GLY A 75 8.47 -12.44 4.99
C GLY A 75 9.77 -12.95 4.32
N HIS A 76 10.35 -12.11 3.45
CA HIS A 76 11.68 -12.28 2.88
C HIS A 76 12.66 -11.21 3.39
N ALA A 77 13.96 -11.54 3.38
CA ALA A 77 14.99 -10.55 3.68
C ALA A 77 15.03 -9.47 2.57
N GLY A 78 14.93 -8.19 2.97
CA GLY A 78 15.07 -7.04 2.06
C GLY A 78 13.76 -6.46 1.51
N GLU A 79 12.64 -6.72 2.18
CA GLU A 79 11.37 -6.04 1.90
C GLU A 79 11.48 -4.52 2.12
N THR A 80 10.72 -3.76 1.32
CA THR A 80 10.60 -2.30 1.41
C THR A 80 9.25 -1.86 2.00
N SER A 81 8.50 -2.82 2.52
CA SER A 81 7.20 -2.69 3.17
C SER A 81 7.29 -3.24 4.59
N ASP A 82 6.23 -3.06 5.36
CA ASP A 82 6.12 -3.59 6.72
C ASP A 82 5.54 -5.02 6.76
N GLY A 83 5.58 -5.71 5.61
CA GLY A 83 5.12 -7.07 5.40
C GLY A 83 4.06 -7.14 4.30
N HIS A 84 3.39 -8.29 4.20
CA HIS A 84 2.35 -8.52 3.21
C HIS A 84 1.06 -9.04 3.84
N LEU A 85 -0.07 -8.49 3.44
CA LEU A 85 -1.39 -8.97 3.86
C LEU A 85 -2.21 -9.29 2.61
N GLY A 86 -2.69 -10.52 2.53
CA GLY A 86 -3.44 -11.00 1.36
C GLY A 86 -2.62 -11.12 0.07
N GLY A 87 -1.28 -11.09 0.16
CA GLY A 87 -0.37 -11.06 -1.00
C GLY A 87 -0.04 -9.66 -1.52
N VAL A 88 -0.43 -8.62 -0.78
CA VAL A 88 -0.23 -7.21 -1.11
C VAL A 88 0.67 -6.58 -0.05
N ASP A 89 1.63 -5.76 -0.45
CA ASP A 89 2.51 -5.02 0.45
C ASP A 89 1.68 -4.14 1.39
N VAL A 90 2.03 -4.10 2.67
CA VAL A 90 1.43 -3.18 3.64
C VAL A 90 2.49 -2.27 4.23
N ASN A 91 2.21 -0.97 4.26
CA ASN A 91 2.96 0.00 5.04
C ASN A 91 2.14 0.35 6.28
N VAL A 92 2.74 0.31 7.46
CA VAL A 92 2.12 0.61 8.73
C VAL A 92 2.35 2.08 9.08
N LEU A 93 1.26 2.80 9.36
CA LEU A 93 1.27 4.16 9.86
C LEU A 93 0.87 4.20 11.35
N PRO A 94 1.81 4.33 12.30
CA PRO A 94 1.47 4.41 13.71
C PRO A 94 0.83 5.75 14.05
N LEU A 95 -0.37 5.72 14.63
CA LEU A 95 -1.10 6.90 15.09
C LEU A 95 -1.52 6.75 16.56
N PRO A 96 -1.55 7.86 17.32
CA PRO A 96 -1.18 9.21 16.89
C PRO A 96 0.35 9.38 16.85
N GLN A 97 0.84 10.30 16.00
CA GLN A 97 2.27 10.40 15.70
C GLN A 97 3.11 10.72 16.95
N GLU A 98 2.58 11.49 17.91
CA GLU A 98 3.27 11.79 19.16
C GLU A 98 3.49 10.56 20.06
N ALA A 99 2.75 9.47 19.85
CA ALA A 99 2.88 8.22 20.59
C ALA A 99 3.78 7.19 19.87
N ALA A 100 4.29 7.50 18.68
CA ALA A 100 5.05 6.57 17.86
C ALA A 100 6.52 6.39 18.32
N GLY A 101 6.99 7.12 19.35
CA GLY A 101 8.40 7.15 19.77
C GLY A 101 8.98 5.79 20.17
N SER A 102 8.15 4.88 20.68
CA SER A 102 8.53 3.51 21.06
C SER A 102 8.27 2.46 19.96
N VAL A 103 7.74 2.86 18.80
CA VAL A 103 7.51 1.96 17.66
C VAL A 103 8.83 1.72 16.92
N THR A 104 9.15 0.45 16.67
CA THR A 104 10.36 0.02 15.98
C THR A 104 10.04 -1.07 14.97
N GLY A 105 10.96 -1.35 14.05
CA GLY A 105 10.83 -2.45 13.08
C GLY A 105 10.02 -2.10 11.83
N LEU A 106 9.65 -0.83 11.64
CA LEU A 106 9.04 -0.37 10.39
C LEU A 106 10.13 -0.04 9.36
N SER A 107 9.89 -0.47 8.13
CA SER A 107 10.76 -0.25 6.96
C SER A 107 10.04 0.42 5.79
N GLY A 108 8.70 0.45 5.83
CA GLY A 108 7.84 1.05 4.82
C GLY A 108 7.87 2.58 4.76
N ALA A 109 7.35 3.12 3.66
CA ALA A 109 7.08 4.54 3.47
C ALA A 109 5.56 4.75 3.41
N PRO A 110 4.87 4.81 4.56
CA PRO A 110 3.41 4.91 4.59
C PRO A 110 2.91 6.23 3.98
N ASP A 111 1.80 6.14 3.23
CA ASP A 111 1.06 7.33 2.80
C ASP A 111 0.41 7.97 4.04
N PRO A 112 0.54 9.29 4.26
CA PRO A 112 -0.14 9.97 5.36
C PRO A 112 -1.68 9.89 5.29
N THR A 113 -2.24 9.50 4.14
CA THR A 113 -3.66 9.21 3.91
C THR A 113 -3.84 7.70 3.80
N PRO A 114 -4.04 6.98 4.93
CA PRO A 114 -4.10 5.52 4.92
C PRO A 114 -5.32 4.99 4.18
N ASP A 115 -5.21 3.84 3.52
CA ASP A 115 -6.33 3.13 2.92
C ASP A 115 -7.25 2.53 3.99
N ILE A 116 -6.64 2.00 5.05
CA ILE A 116 -7.34 1.39 6.20
C ILE A 116 -6.87 2.06 7.48
N VAL A 117 -7.80 2.47 8.35
CA VAL A 117 -7.51 2.85 9.72
C VAL A 117 -8.08 1.81 10.68
N VAL A 118 -7.19 1.16 11.41
CA VAL A 118 -7.52 0.30 12.54
C VAL A 118 -7.59 1.14 13.80
N VAL A 119 -8.77 1.25 14.40
CA VAL A 119 -8.96 2.01 15.64
C VAL A 119 -8.92 1.07 16.84
N LEU A 120 -7.88 1.20 17.65
CA LEU A 120 -7.67 0.45 18.89
C LEU A 120 -8.12 1.29 20.09
N GLY A 121 -9.36 1.07 20.52
CA GLY A 121 -10.02 1.82 21.59
C GLY A 121 -11.43 2.27 21.16
N ASP A 122 -11.95 3.32 21.80
CA ASP A 122 -13.27 3.85 21.44
C ASP A 122 -13.22 4.65 20.14
N ALA A 123 -13.70 4.06 19.05
CA ALA A 123 -13.79 4.70 17.75
C ALA A 123 -14.76 5.89 17.69
N ARG A 124 -15.59 6.10 18.72
CA ARG A 124 -16.47 7.27 18.86
C ARG A 124 -15.85 8.40 19.67
N SER A 125 -14.65 8.19 20.22
CA SER A 125 -13.94 9.23 20.95
C SER A 125 -13.63 10.44 20.04
N PRO A 126 -13.57 11.66 20.58
CA PRO A 126 -13.19 12.84 19.80
C PRO A 126 -11.81 12.70 19.13
N ASP A 127 -10.85 12.09 19.82
CA ASP A 127 -9.50 11.87 19.30
C ASP A 127 -9.51 10.94 18.09
N ALA A 128 -10.31 9.86 18.14
CA ALA A 128 -10.48 8.94 17.01
C ALA A 128 -11.07 9.66 15.79
N LEU A 129 -12.13 10.44 16.01
CA LEU A 129 -12.83 11.15 14.94
C LEU A 129 -12.00 12.28 14.33
N ALA A 130 -11.09 12.89 15.11
CA ALA A 130 -10.21 13.95 14.64
C ALA A 130 -9.00 13.44 13.85
N ALA A 131 -8.55 12.21 14.12
CA ALA A 131 -7.37 11.62 13.49
C ALA A 131 -7.65 10.93 12.14
N VAL A 132 -8.92 10.80 11.73
CA VAL A 132 -9.32 10.00 10.58
C VAL A 132 -10.17 10.80 9.61
N ASP A 133 -9.84 10.72 8.32
CA ASP A 133 -10.74 11.14 7.25
C ASP A 133 -11.59 9.93 6.79
N PRO A 134 -12.87 9.83 7.19
CA PRO A 134 -13.72 8.70 6.81
C PRO A 134 -14.01 8.65 5.30
N ALA A 135 -13.84 9.76 4.57
CA ALA A 135 -14.04 9.79 3.12
C ALA A 135 -12.84 9.19 2.37
N ALA A 136 -11.63 9.27 2.96
CA ALA A 136 -10.40 8.75 2.37
C ALA A 136 -10.11 7.32 2.81
N SER A 137 -10.41 6.95 4.06
CA SER A 137 -9.96 5.68 4.66
C SER A 137 -11.09 4.76 5.09
N VAL A 138 -10.93 3.45 4.91
CA VAL A 138 -11.82 2.44 5.50
C VAL A 138 -11.52 2.34 6.99
N ILE A 139 -12.52 2.59 7.82
CA ILE A 139 -12.37 2.54 9.28
C ILE A 139 -12.78 1.15 9.75
N MET A 140 -11.90 0.48 10.48
CA MET A 140 -12.21 -0.79 11.15
C MET A 140 -11.84 -0.75 12.63
N VAL A 141 -12.68 -1.37 13.45
CA VAL A 141 -12.31 -1.77 14.81
C VAL A 141 -11.91 -3.25 14.78
N PRO A 142 -10.87 -3.68 15.54
CA PRO A 142 -10.43 -5.08 15.55
C PRO A 142 -11.51 -6.08 15.95
N GLY A 143 -12.52 -5.68 16.73
CA GLY A 143 -13.57 -6.58 17.22
C GLY A 143 -13.11 -7.42 18.41
N ASP A 144 -13.85 -8.49 18.70
CA ASP A 144 -13.56 -9.39 19.81
C ASP A 144 -12.38 -10.32 19.48
N LEU A 145 -11.44 -10.44 20.42
CA LEU A 145 -10.35 -11.40 20.31
C LEU A 145 -10.88 -12.84 20.41
N PRO A 146 -10.23 -13.83 19.74
CA PRO A 146 -10.61 -15.22 19.88
C PRO A 146 -10.55 -15.69 21.33
N ASP A 147 -11.48 -16.57 21.71
CA ASP A 147 -11.49 -17.15 23.05
C ASP A 147 -10.17 -17.88 23.35
N GLY A 148 -9.55 -17.54 24.48
CA GLY A 148 -8.28 -18.14 24.89
C GLY A 148 -7.07 -17.71 24.06
N TRP A 149 -7.13 -16.57 23.36
CA TRP A 149 -6.00 -16.00 22.63
C TRP A 149 -4.73 -15.85 23.48
N ASP A 150 -4.90 -15.62 24.79
CA ASP A 150 -3.85 -15.43 25.80
C ASP A 150 -3.38 -16.76 26.41
N GLY A 151 -3.97 -17.88 25.99
CA GLY A 151 -3.63 -19.22 26.44
C GLY A 151 -2.16 -19.54 26.18
N GLN A 152 -1.42 -19.84 27.25
CA GLN A 152 0.02 -20.16 27.20
C GLN A 152 0.34 -21.56 26.61
N GLY A 153 -0.66 -22.26 26.09
CA GLY A 153 -0.64 -23.71 25.89
C GLY A 153 0.00 -24.22 24.59
N ALA A 154 0.22 -23.38 23.58
CA ALA A 154 0.85 -23.80 22.34
C ALA A 154 2.04 -22.91 22.02
N THR A 155 3.24 -23.48 22.07
CA THR A 155 4.44 -22.88 21.45
C THR A 155 4.17 -22.47 20.01
N GLU A 156 3.23 -23.12 19.32
CA GLU A 156 2.83 -22.81 17.96
C GLU A 156 1.77 -21.70 17.86
N GLY A 157 1.07 -21.33 18.93
CA GLY A 157 0.03 -20.28 18.94
C GLY A 157 0.59 -18.85 18.96
N PHE A 158 -0.31 -17.85 18.92
CA PHE A 158 0.06 -16.42 18.89
C PHE A 158 1.04 -16.04 20.00
N VAL A 159 0.74 -16.38 21.26
CA VAL A 159 1.61 -16.09 22.41
C VAL A 159 3.01 -16.67 22.21
N GLY A 160 3.11 -17.92 21.75
CA GLY A 160 4.39 -18.58 21.51
C GLY A 160 5.19 -17.94 20.36
N ARG A 161 4.51 -17.55 19.27
CA ARG A 161 5.14 -16.86 18.13
C ARG A 161 5.61 -15.45 18.50
N TYR A 162 4.78 -14.69 19.22
CA TYR A 162 5.09 -13.36 19.69
C TYR A 162 6.29 -13.36 20.66
N LEU A 163 6.30 -14.28 21.63
CA LEU A 163 7.42 -14.47 22.54
C LEU A 163 8.73 -14.77 21.81
N ARG A 164 8.70 -15.57 20.73
CA ARG A 164 9.88 -15.84 19.91
C ARG A 164 10.36 -14.63 19.13
N ALA A 165 9.44 -13.85 18.58
CA ALA A 165 9.77 -12.67 17.78
C ALA A 165 10.32 -11.52 18.63
N TYR A 166 9.73 -11.28 19.81
CA TYR A 166 9.99 -10.06 20.58
C TYR A 166 10.57 -10.30 21.98
N GLY A 167 10.67 -11.55 22.44
CA GLY A 167 11.28 -11.90 23.74
C GLY A 167 10.44 -11.54 24.96
N THR A 168 9.21 -11.04 24.77
CA THR A 168 8.27 -10.63 25.82
C THR A 168 6.88 -11.17 25.51
N ALA A 169 6.06 -11.40 26.54
CA ALA A 169 4.69 -11.88 26.37
C ALA A 169 3.84 -10.77 25.71
N PRO A 170 2.89 -11.13 24.81
CA PRO A 170 2.00 -10.14 24.23
C PRO A 170 1.01 -9.62 25.27
N GLY A 171 0.76 -8.31 25.24
CA GLY A 171 -0.42 -7.71 25.85
C GLY A 171 -1.63 -7.75 24.92
N GLU A 172 -2.78 -7.28 25.42
CA GLU A 172 -4.02 -7.20 24.65
C GLU A 172 -3.87 -6.33 23.38
N ALA A 173 -3.14 -5.21 23.47
CA ALA A 173 -2.91 -4.35 22.31
C ALA A 173 -2.19 -5.09 21.16
N ALA A 174 -1.20 -5.93 21.50
CA ALA A 174 -0.54 -6.79 20.52
C ALA A 174 -1.51 -7.81 19.91
N ALA A 175 -2.38 -8.43 20.72
CA ALA A 175 -3.38 -9.34 20.21
C ALA A 175 -4.38 -8.64 19.27
N LEU A 176 -4.81 -7.42 19.61
CA LEU A 176 -5.70 -6.62 18.77
C LEU A 176 -5.04 -6.22 17.45
N GLY A 177 -3.76 -5.81 17.47
CA GLY A 177 -2.99 -5.52 16.25
C GLY A 177 -2.84 -6.76 15.36
N TYR A 178 -2.51 -7.90 15.96
CA TYR A 178 -2.42 -9.19 15.27
C TYR A 178 -3.78 -9.61 14.67
N HIS A 179 -4.86 -9.49 15.45
CA HIS A 179 -6.20 -9.83 15.00
C HIS A 179 -6.66 -8.93 13.85
N ALA A 180 -6.40 -7.62 13.93
CA ALA A 180 -6.70 -6.68 12.86
C ALA A 180 -5.96 -7.03 11.56
N ALA A 181 -4.66 -7.30 11.64
CA ALA A 181 -3.87 -7.73 10.48
C ALA A 181 -4.41 -9.01 9.84
N ARG A 182 -4.76 -10.03 10.65
CA ARG A 182 -5.36 -11.28 10.14
C ARG A 182 -6.71 -11.05 9.46
N ARG A 183 -7.54 -10.14 10.00
CA ARG A 183 -8.81 -9.76 9.37
C ARG A 183 -8.61 -9.00 8.07
N ILE A 184 -7.62 -8.12 8.00
CA ILE A 184 -7.24 -7.40 6.78
C ILE A 184 -6.73 -8.40 5.74
N ASP A 185 -5.81 -9.32 6.08
CA ASP A 185 -5.36 -10.37 5.16
C ASP A 185 -6.53 -11.18 4.58
N ALA A 186 -7.47 -11.61 5.43
CA ALA A 186 -8.62 -12.37 4.99
C ALA A 186 -9.55 -11.56 4.07
N ALA A 187 -9.63 -10.24 4.25
CA ALA A 187 -10.44 -9.36 3.43
C ALA A 187 -9.76 -8.98 2.10
N VAL A 188 -8.45 -8.70 2.13
CA VAL A 188 -7.64 -8.27 0.98
C VAL A 188 -7.35 -9.42 0.03
N ARG A 189 -7.05 -10.62 0.54
CA ARG A 189 -6.67 -11.79 -0.29
C ARG A 189 -7.64 -12.12 -1.42
N PRO A 190 -8.97 -12.20 -1.21
CA PRO A 190 -9.90 -12.48 -2.31
C PRO A 190 -10.09 -11.29 -3.27
N LEU A 191 -9.67 -10.09 -2.87
CA LEU A 191 -9.78 -8.86 -3.66
C LEU A 191 -8.51 -8.53 -4.44
N ASP A 192 -7.38 -9.17 -4.10
CA ASP A 192 -6.05 -8.85 -4.65
C ASP A 192 -5.67 -7.36 -4.44
N GLY A 193 -6.12 -6.78 -3.32
CA GLY A 193 -5.95 -5.37 -3.04
C GLY A 193 -6.98 -4.78 -2.09
N VAL A 194 -6.94 -3.45 -1.96
CA VAL A 194 -7.86 -2.66 -1.12
C VAL A 194 -8.96 -1.95 -1.92
N ALA A 195 -8.95 -2.12 -3.26
CA ALA A 195 -9.94 -1.56 -4.16
C ALA A 195 -10.77 -2.67 -4.83
N PRO A 196 -12.08 -2.45 -5.09
CA PRO A 196 -12.87 -1.28 -4.73
C PRO A 196 -13.15 -1.17 -3.23
N ARG A 197 -13.19 0.06 -2.72
CA ARG A 197 -13.41 0.36 -1.29
C ARG A 197 -14.65 -0.35 -0.70
N ALA A 198 -15.77 -0.31 -1.40
CA ALA A 198 -17.02 -0.90 -0.93
C ALA A 198 -16.91 -2.43 -0.76
N ASP A 199 -16.12 -3.09 -1.61
CA ASP A 199 -15.91 -4.53 -1.52
C ASP A 199 -14.99 -4.88 -0.33
N LEU A 200 -13.98 -4.04 -0.06
CA LEU A 200 -13.14 -4.14 1.13
C LEU A 200 -13.94 -3.94 2.42
N GLU A 201 -14.78 -2.90 2.50
CA GLU A 201 -15.67 -2.65 3.64
C GLU A 201 -16.59 -3.84 3.88
N ALA A 202 -17.21 -4.38 2.82
CA ALA A 202 -18.06 -5.56 2.91
C ALA A 202 -17.26 -6.81 3.34
N ALA A 203 -16.01 -6.94 2.92
CA ALA A 203 -15.14 -8.05 3.31
C ALA A 203 -14.71 -7.98 4.78
N LEU A 204 -14.31 -6.81 5.26
CA LEU A 204 -13.97 -6.58 6.66
C LEU A 204 -15.17 -6.76 7.60
N GLY A 205 -16.38 -6.36 7.15
CA GLY A 205 -17.61 -6.59 7.91
C GLY A 205 -17.94 -8.07 8.09
N ARG A 206 -17.58 -8.94 7.13
CA ARG A 206 -17.77 -10.40 7.26
C ARG A 206 -16.89 -11.04 8.33
N THR A 207 -15.78 -10.40 8.69
CA THR A 207 -14.83 -10.90 9.70
C THR A 207 -14.95 -10.19 11.05
N GLU A 208 -15.92 -9.28 11.22
CA GLU A 208 -16.08 -8.50 12.45
C GLU A 208 -16.42 -9.35 13.68
N ALA A 209 -17.23 -10.38 13.51
CA ALA A 209 -17.64 -11.27 14.58
C ALA A 209 -17.12 -12.69 14.37
N GLY A 210 -16.55 -13.27 15.43
CA GLY A 210 -16.20 -14.70 15.47
C GLY A 210 -15.03 -15.12 14.57
N PHE A 211 -14.20 -14.18 14.11
CA PHE A 211 -13.03 -14.49 13.31
C PHE A 211 -11.95 -15.20 14.14
N GLN A 212 -11.44 -16.33 13.63
CA GLN A 212 -10.49 -17.22 14.32
C GLN A 212 -9.16 -17.27 13.57
N TRP A 213 -8.06 -17.53 14.30
CA TRP A 213 -6.71 -17.74 13.78
C TRP A 213 -5.86 -18.62 14.68
#